data_AF-A0AAW0YD78-F1
#
_entry.id   AF-A0AAW0YD78-F1
#
_cell.length_a   1.000
_cell.length_b   1.000
_cell.length_c   1.000
_cell.angle_alpha   90.00
_cell.angle_beta   90.00
_cell.angle_gamma   90.00
#
_symmetry.space_group_name_H-M   'P 1'
#
loop_
_entity.id
_entity.type
_entity.pdbx_description
1 polymer ?
#
loop_
_entity_poly.entity_id
_entity_poly.type
_entity_poly.pdbx_seq_one_letter_code
_entity_poly.pdbx_strand_id
1 'polypeptide(L)'
;MGGHLTEPHHSYALQAYLSETYGPGYFWVGGTDEGTEGSWRWVESGRPVDPTDWLFLRPDNRAGDEHCLEVVMSDYPGLYNDETCTVAQRFICQYKNYE
;
A
#
# COMPACT_ATOMS: atom_id res chain seq x y z
N MET A 1 -9.98 -6.08 -16.63
CA MET A 1 -9.56 -4.67 -16.49
C MET A 1 -8.05 -4.67 -16.69
N GLY A 2 -7.52 -4.01 -17.72
CA GLY A 2 -6.10 -4.14 -18.13
C GLY A 2 -5.12 -3.29 -17.31
N GLY A 3 -5.36 -3.13 -16.01
CA GLY A 3 -4.51 -2.35 -15.09
C GLY A 3 -3.92 -3.23 -13.99
N HIS A 4 -3.07 -2.64 -13.14
CA HIS A 4 -2.47 -3.28 -11.96
C HIS A 4 -2.82 -2.50 -10.70
N LEU A 5 -2.53 -3.05 -9.52
CA LEU A 5 -2.58 -2.29 -8.27
C LEU A 5 -1.61 -1.11 -8.34
N THR A 6 -1.96 0.01 -7.71
CA THR A 6 -1.20 1.25 -7.85
C THR A 6 0.18 1.19 -7.19
N GLU A 7 1.18 1.76 -7.87
CA GLU A 7 2.47 2.19 -7.29
C GLU A 7 2.42 3.73 -7.26
N PRO A 8 1.99 4.36 -6.16
CA PRO A 8 1.78 5.79 -6.12
C PRO A 8 3.12 6.53 -6.15
N HIS A 9 3.28 7.44 -7.12
CA HIS A 9 4.43 8.36 -7.17
C HIS A 9 4.38 9.44 -6.08
N HIS A 10 3.18 9.71 -5.53
CA HIS A 10 2.95 10.72 -4.48
C HIS A 10 2.03 10.13 -3.40
N SER A 11 2.56 9.24 -2.57
CA SER A 11 1.82 8.45 -1.58
C SER A 11 0.95 9.32 -0.65
N TYR A 12 1.53 10.37 -0.08
CA TYR A 12 0.81 11.29 0.82
C TYR A 12 -0.30 12.08 0.12
N ALA A 13 -0.09 12.51 -1.12
CA ALA A 13 -1.13 13.21 -1.87
C ALA A 13 -2.31 12.28 -2.19
N LEU A 14 -2.03 11.01 -2.51
CA LEU A 14 -3.05 9.98 -2.68
C LEU A 14 -3.80 9.73 -1.36
N GLN A 15 -3.10 9.52 -0.25
CA GLN A 15 -3.72 9.33 1.07
C GLN A 15 -4.65 10.49 1.43
N ALA A 16 -4.21 11.74 1.25
CA ALA A 16 -5.01 12.92 1.52
C ALA A 16 -6.30 12.96 0.67
N TYR A 17 -6.18 12.70 -0.64
CA TYR A 17 -7.33 12.61 -1.54
C TYR A 17 -8.32 11.53 -1.13
N LEU A 18 -7.84 10.35 -0.76
CA LEU A 18 -8.69 9.25 -0.32
C LEU A 18 -9.38 9.56 1.00
N SER A 19 -8.66 10.12 1.97
CA SER A 19 -9.21 10.55 3.27
C SER A 19 -10.33 11.57 3.10
N GLU A 20 -10.14 12.57 2.21
CA GLU A 20 -11.16 13.58 1.92
C GLU A 20 -12.38 12.98 1.19
N THR A 21 -12.14 12.07 0.24
CA THR A 21 -13.19 11.52 -0.64
C THR A 21 -14.03 10.44 0.05
N TYR A 22 -13.39 9.57 0.84
CA TYR A 22 -13.99 8.34 1.37
C TYR A 22 -14.01 8.26 2.90
N GLY A 23 -13.36 9.19 3.61
CA GLY A 23 -13.18 9.14 5.06
C GLY A 23 -12.19 8.05 5.51
N PRO A 24 -12.19 7.68 6.79
CA PRO A 24 -11.27 6.66 7.35
C PRO A 24 -11.41 5.29 6.69
N GLY A 25 -10.34 4.50 6.75
CA GLY A 25 -10.28 3.14 6.21
C GLY A 25 -9.00 2.80 5.48
N TYR A 26 -9.08 1.76 4.66
CA TYR A 26 -7.93 1.06 4.07
C TYR A 26 -8.14 0.83 2.57
N PHE A 27 -7.05 0.86 1.82
CA PHE A 27 -7.02 0.53 0.40
C PHE A 27 -5.77 -0.27 0.05
N TRP A 28 -5.97 -1.40 -0.63
CA TRP A 28 -4.85 -2.14 -1.23
C TRP A 28 -4.12 -1.33 -2.31
N VAL A 29 -2.79 -1.39 -2.27
CA VAL A 29 -1.86 -0.89 -3.28
C VAL A 29 -0.90 -2.00 -3.71
N GLY A 30 -0.07 -1.76 -4.73
CA GLY A 30 0.71 -2.80 -5.38
C GLY A 30 1.99 -3.23 -4.67
N GLY A 31 2.13 -2.98 -3.36
CA GLY A 31 3.31 -3.34 -2.59
C GLY A 31 3.19 -4.72 -1.94
N THR A 32 4.29 -5.46 -1.86
CA THR A 32 4.35 -6.78 -1.22
C THR A 32 5.78 -7.09 -0.74
N ASP A 33 5.89 -7.95 0.27
CA ASP A 33 7.14 -8.60 0.68
C ASP A 33 7.06 -10.13 0.69
N GLU A 34 6.01 -10.74 0.13
CA GLU A 34 5.79 -12.21 0.03
C GLU A 34 7.03 -12.99 -0.45
N GLY A 35 7.85 -12.37 -1.32
CA GLY A 35 9.08 -13.00 -1.81
C GLY A 35 10.22 -13.03 -0.80
N THR A 36 10.31 -12.04 0.10
CA THR A 36 11.30 -11.97 1.19
C THR A 36 10.80 -11.02 2.25
N GLU A 37 10.40 -11.59 3.40
CA GLU A 37 9.93 -10.87 4.57
C GLU A 37 10.81 -9.66 4.90
N GLY A 38 10.18 -8.48 5.07
CA GLY A 38 10.85 -7.22 5.34
C GLY A 38 11.50 -6.55 4.12
N SER A 39 11.44 -7.18 2.92
CA SER A 39 11.91 -6.60 1.65
C SER A 39 10.75 -6.15 0.77
N TRP A 40 10.10 -5.06 1.19
CA TRP A 40 8.94 -4.50 0.50
C TRP A 40 9.27 -3.91 -0.86
N ARG A 41 8.50 -4.35 -1.88
CA ARG A 41 8.67 -3.95 -3.27
C ARG A 41 7.33 -3.71 -3.96
N TRP A 42 7.33 -2.79 -4.91
CA TRP A 42 6.21 -2.64 -5.84
C TRP A 42 6.22 -3.79 -6.85
N VAL A 43 5.09 -4.49 -6.99
CA VAL A 43 4.95 -5.66 -7.88
C VAL A 43 5.28 -5.32 -9.33
N GLU A 44 4.85 -4.14 -9.80
CA GLU A 44 5.01 -3.78 -11.21
C GLU A 44 6.45 -3.40 -11.58
N SER A 45 7.11 -2.58 -10.75
CA SER A 45 8.45 -2.06 -11.08
C SER A 45 9.59 -2.83 -10.41
N GLY A 46 9.30 -3.61 -9.36
CA GLY A 46 10.30 -4.25 -8.49
C GLY A 46 11.08 -3.27 -7.61
N ARG A 47 10.75 -1.97 -7.66
CA ARG A 47 11.40 -0.92 -6.87
C ARG A 47 11.07 -1.08 -5.38
N PRO A 48 12.00 -0.74 -4.48
CA PRO A 48 11.73 -0.79 -3.05
C PRO A 48 10.63 0.21 -2.68
N VAL A 49 9.77 -0.17 -1.74
CA VAL A 49 8.86 0.76 -1.06
C VAL A 49 9.70 1.67 -0.16
N ASP A 50 9.34 2.95 -0.06
CA ASP A 50 10.07 3.90 0.78
C ASP A 50 9.91 3.54 2.27
N PRO A 51 11.00 3.27 3.01
CA PRO A 51 10.91 2.92 4.42
C PRO A 51 10.45 4.08 5.33
N THR A 52 10.33 5.31 4.81
CA THR A 52 9.85 6.48 5.56
C THR A 52 8.33 6.67 5.50
N ASP A 53 7.63 5.92 4.65
CA ASP A 53 6.18 6.01 4.45
C ASP A 53 5.37 5.08 5.38
N TRP A 54 6.03 4.27 6.20
CA TRP A 54 5.36 3.36 7.13
C TRP A 54 4.69 4.10 8.28
N LEU A 55 3.52 3.60 8.68
CA LEU A 55 2.93 3.98 9.96
C LEU A 55 3.86 3.58 11.12
N PHE A 56 3.70 4.30 12.23
CA PHE A 56 4.44 3.98 13.44
C PHE A 56 4.25 2.51 13.85
N LEU A 57 5.38 1.81 14.08
CA LEU A 57 5.46 0.38 14.39
C LEU A 57 5.09 -0.58 13.24
N ARG A 58 5.02 -0.09 11.98
CA ARG A 58 4.82 -0.92 10.79
C ARG A 58 6.10 -1.02 9.93
N PRO A 59 6.26 -2.10 9.15
CA PRO A 59 5.44 -3.33 9.15
C PRO A 59 5.64 -4.14 10.44
N ASP A 60 4.62 -4.84 10.94
CA ASP A 60 4.71 -5.68 12.16
C ASP A 60 4.51 -7.18 11.92
N ASN A 61 4.15 -7.56 10.70
CA ASN A 61 3.95 -8.92 10.21
C ASN A 61 3.22 -9.82 11.22
N ARG A 62 2.01 -9.40 11.56
CA ARG A 62 1.21 -10.06 12.59
C ARG A 62 0.96 -11.53 12.24
N ALA A 63 1.30 -12.40 13.19
CA ALA A 63 1.23 -13.85 13.04
C ALA A 63 2.09 -14.44 11.90
N GLY A 64 2.94 -13.64 11.25
CA GLY A 64 3.80 -14.06 10.16
C GLY A 64 3.06 -14.27 8.83
N ASP A 65 1.98 -13.53 8.56
CA ASP A 65 1.11 -13.71 7.39
C ASP A 65 0.62 -12.37 6.76
N GLU A 66 1.29 -11.26 7.03
CA GLU A 66 0.91 -9.93 6.48
C GLU A 66 1.85 -9.51 5.35
N HIS A 67 1.50 -9.89 4.12
CA HIS A 67 2.37 -9.73 2.94
C HIS A 67 1.84 -8.75 1.87
N CYS A 68 0.73 -8.07 2.16
CA CYS A 68 0.11 -7.11 1.24
C CYS A 68 0.13 -5.69 1.82
N LEU A 69 0.49 -4.71 0.98
CA LEU A 69 0.59 -3.32 1.37
C LEU A 69 -0.77 -2.62 1.25
N GLU A 70 -1.20 -1.98 2.33
CA GLU A 70 -2.36 -1.09 2.32
C GLU A 70 -1.98 0.35 2.66
N VAL A 71 -2.73 1.29 2.09
CA VAL A 71 -2.73 2.70 2.51
C VAL A 71 -3.81 2.87 3.57
N VAL A 72 -3.41 3.37 4.73
CA VAL A 72 -4.27 3.67 5.86
C VAL A 72 -4.61 5.15 5.88
N MET A 73 -5.90 5.48 5.92
CA MET A 73 -6.39 6.84 6.11
C MET A 73 -6.57 7.10 7.61
N SER A 74 -5.52 7.60 8.27
CA SER A 74 -5.53 7.93 9.69
C SER A 74 -4.85 9.28 9.96
N ASP A 75 -5.05 9.80 11.17
CA ASP A 75 -4.41 11.04 11.63
C ASP A 75 -2.97 10.81 12.16
N TYR A 76 -2.47 9.57 12.14
CA TYR A 76 -1.11 9.24 12.57
C TYR A 76 -0.09 9.46 11.44
N PRO A 77 1.16 9.84 11.75
CA PRO A 77 2.22 9.95 10.76
C PRO A 77 2.51 8.61 10.07
N GLY A 78 2.78 8.68 8.77
CA GLY A 78 2.93 7.52 7.89
C GLY A 78 1.60 7.16 7.22
N LEU A 79 1.66 6.18 6.32
CA LEU A 79 0.48 5.77 5.57
C LEU A 79 0.43 4.28 5.27
N TYR A 80 1.56 3.58 5.29
CA TYR A 80 1.58 2.17 4.95
C TYR A 80 1.44 1.27 6.17
N ASN A 81 0.66 0.21 5.98
CA ASN A 81 0.54 -0.93 6.86
C ASN A 81 0.65 -2.20 6.01
N ASP A 82 1.20 -3.24 6.61
CA ASP A 82 1.13 -4.61 6.12
C ASP A 82 -0.13 -5.28 6.66
N GLU A 83 -0.82 -6.04 5.83
CA GLU A 83 -2.02 -6.76 6.23
C GLU A 83 -2.12 -8.08 5.48
N THR A 84 -2.88 -9.01 6.06
CA THR A 84 -3.14 -10.34 5.51
C THR A 84 -3.82 -10.19 4.16
N CYS A 85 -3.19 -10.71 3.10
CA CYS A 85 -3.64 -10.55 1.71
C CYS A 85 -5.07 -11.05 1.42
N THR A 86 -5.63 -11.90 2.29
CA THR A 86 -6.98 -12.46 2.15
C THR A 86 -8.08 -11.54 2.68
N VAL A 87 -7.73 -10.44 3.34
CA VAL A 87 -8.70 -9.47 3.85
C VAL A 87 -9.44 -8.80 2.69
N ALA A 88 -10.77 -8.88 2.73
CA ALA A 88 -11.65 -8.23 1.77
C ALA A 88 -11.68 -6.71 2.03
N GLN A 89 -11.04 -5.94 1.17
CA GLN A 89 -11.05 -4.48 1.23
C GLN A 89 -11.03 -3.83 -0.15
N ARG A 90 -11.18 -2.50 -0.18
CA ARG A 90 -11.12 -1.70 -1.41
C ARG A 90 -9.69 -1.67 -1.94
N PHE A 91 -9.53 -1.41 -3.24
CA PHE A 91 -8.21 -1.36 -3.88
C PHE A 91 -8.15 -0.24 -4.91
N ILE A 92 -6.93 0.20 -5.22
CA ILE A 92 -6.68 1.27 -6.18
C ILE A 92 -5.94 0.68 -7.37
N CYS A 93 -6.53 0.83 -8.55
CA CYS A 93 -5.89 0.46 -9.81
C CYS A 93 -5.14 1.63 -10.44
N GLN A 94 -4.04 1.32 -11.09
CA GLN A 94 -3.31 2.21 -11.97
C GLN A 94 -3.23 1.57 -13.37
N TYR A 95 -3.29 2.42 -14.38
CA TYR A 95 -3.04 2.04 -15.77
C TYR A 95 -1.73 2.65 -16.22
N LYS A 96 -0.93 1.88 -16.97
CA LYS A 96 0.20 2.46 -17.70
C LYS A 96 -0.36 3.27 -18.85
N ASN A 97 -0.17 4.58 -18.82
CA ASN A 97 -0.33 5.41 -20.00
C ASN A 97 0.87 5.13 -20.89
N TYR A 98 0.67 4.34 -21.95
CA TYR A 98 1.62 4.27 -23.05
C TYR A 98 1.46 5.58 -23.84
N GLU A 99 2.29 6.58 -23.54
CA GLU A 99 2.56 7.67 -24.48
C GLU A 99 3.56 7.22 -25.55
#